data_AF-A0ABD3FYF4-F1
#
_entry.id   AF-A0ABD3FYF4-F1
#
_cell.length_a   1.000
_cell.length_b   1.000
_cell.length_c   1.000
_cell.angle_alpha   90.00
_cell.angle_beta   90.00
_cell.angle_gamma   90.00
#
_symmetry.space_group_name_H-M   'P 1'
#
loop_
_entity.id
_entity.type
_entity.pdbx_description
1 polymer ?
#
loop_
_entity_poly.entity_id
_entity_poly.type
_entity_poly.pdbx_seq_one_letter_code
_entity_poly.pdbx_strand_id
1 'polypeptide(L)'
;MPVALTEDRAAITTCHSISTDLPHTFSAANNEGNPPANLDCASANAEHVGNDVERTVFDGWSSFHSYIAEYQAVTYQLARLRTSKTVSSRNKQISGSESRMQMMPETFVHYAKTLECTYGGKYKSRGSGKRPRQETSQMEYPMPINACVKLVDAAAPKWAVCVTKTSLQHNHQLNKNTFNHYPSTRLAIPENVVKTVDLLQKAGAKKKISTSRF
;
A
#
# COMPACT_ATOMS: atom_id res chain seq x y z
N MET A 1 17.51 -31.13 -33.41
CA MET A 1 18.96 -30.99 -33.25
C MET A 1 19.22 -30.38 -31.88
N PRO A 2 19.51 -31.20 -30.84
CA PRO A 2 19.70 -30.74 -29.47
C PRO A 2 21.19 -30.51 -29.19
N VAL A 3 21.53 -29.47 -28.42
CA VAL A 3 22.83 -29.37 -27.74
C VAL A 3 22.56 -28.94 -26.30
N ALA A 4 22.84 -29.86 -25.39
CA ALA A 4 22.94 -29.67 -23.96
C ALA A 4 24.40 -29.37 -23.60
N LEU A 5 24.63 -28.42 -22.70
CA LEU A 5 25.86 -28.26 -21.89
C LEU A 5 25.40 -27.65 -20.56
N THR A 6 25.18 -28.47 -19.54
CA THR A 6 26.11 -28.84 -18.46
C THR A 6 26.47 -27.69 -17.51
N GLU A 7 25.96 -27.90 -16.30
CA GLU A 7 26.27 -27.42 -14.95
C GLU A 7 27.60 -26.67 -14.74
N ASP A 8 27.57 -25.65 -13.88
CA ASP A 8 28.64 -25.53 -12.89
C ASP A 8 28.14 -24.99 -11.54
N ARG A 9 28.52 -25.73 -10.50
CA ARG A 9 28.11 -25.64 -9.10
C ARG A 9 29.33 -25.15 -8.32
N ALA A 10 29.25 -23.98 -7.71
CA ALA A 10 30.26 -23.51 -6.76
C ALA A 10 29.63 -23.20 -5.42
N ALA A 11 29.97 -24.03 -4.43
CA ALA A 11 29.74 -23.83 -3.02
C ALA A 11 30.87 -22.97 -2.42
N ILE A 12 30.53 -22.06 -1.53
CA ILE A 12 31.46 -21.38 -0.60
C ILE A 12 30.71 -21.32 0.74
N THR A 13 30.93 -22.31 1.62
CA THR A 13 31.96 -22.37 2.67
C THR A 13 31.63 -21.52 3.89
N THR A 14 31.27 -22.26 4.95
CA THR A 14 31.05 -21.91 6.36
C THR A 14 32.34 -21.50 7.07
N CYS A 15 32.28 -20.47 7.92
CA CYS A 15 33.22 -20.22 9.03
C CYS A 15 32.41 -19.70 10.23
N HIS A 16 32.11 -20.55 11.21
CA HIS A 16 32.84 -20.77 12.47
C HIS A 16 32.42 -19.85 13.62
N SER A 17 31.73 -20.49 14.55
CA SER A 17 31.38 -20.14 15.92
C SER A 17 32.64 -20.00 16.79
N ILE A 18 32.62 -19.03 17.71
CA ILE A 18 33.49 -19.02 18.90
C ILE A 18 32.60 -18.98 20.13
N SER A 19 33.07 -19.72 21.14
CA SER A 19 32.37 -20.28 22.29
C SER A 19 32.75 -19.57 23.60
N THR A 20 32.02 -19.94 24.65
CA THR A 20 32.32 -19.95 26.12
C THR A 20 32.11 -18.67 26.96
N ASP A 21 30.97 -18.67 27.67
CA ASP A 21 30.79 -18.70 29.14
C ASP A 21 31.52 -17.72 30.10
N LEU A 22 30.70 -16.85 30.72
CA LEU A 22 30.42 -16.60 32.16
C LEU A 22 31.55 -16.68 33.23
N PRO A 23 31.52 -15.81 34.27
CA PRO A 23 30.69 -16.12 35.44
C PRO A 23 29.90 -14.95 36.06
N HIS A 24 28.83 -15.36 36.74
CA HIS A 24 27.97 -14.60 37.62
C HIS A 24 28.71 -14.01 38.83
N THR A 25 28.41 -12.75 39.15
CA THR A 25 28.44 -12.24 40.54
C THR A 25 27.12 -11.56 40.85
N PHE A 26 26.40 -12.14 41.80
CA PHE A 26 25.14 -11.65 42.37
C PHE A 26 25.47 -10.62 43.45
N SER A 27 24.89 -9.42 43.38
CA SER A 27 24.78 -8.54 44.55
C SER A 27 23.46 -7.78 44.46
N ALA A 28 22.51 -8.20 45.29
CA ALA A 28 21.26 -7.50 45.55
C ALA A 28 21.53 -6.32 46.48
N ALA A 29 21.20 -5.11 46.03
CA ALA A 29 20.95 -3.97 46.90
C ALA A 29 19.70 -3.27 46.39
N ASN A 30 18.61 -3.45 47.12
CA ASN A 30 17.36 -2.72 46.95
C ASN A 30 17.62 -1.25 47.28
N ASN A 31 17.28 -0.34 46.37
CA ASN A 31 16.99 1.03 46.76
C ASN A 31 15.76 1.51 45.99
N GLU A 32 14.67 1.68 46.74
CA GLU A 32 13.43 2.28 46.27
C GLU A 32 13.69 3.75 45.98
N GLY A 33 13.63 4.10 44.69
CA GLY A 33 13.67 5.48 44.22
C GLY A 33 12.89 5.54 42.92
N ASN A 34 11.62 5.89 43.01
CA ASN A 34 10.75 6.12 41.87
C ASN A 34 11.40 7.15 40.92
N PRO A 35 11.79 6.81 39.68
CA PRO A 35 12.33 7.79 38.76
C PRO A 35 11.19 8.71 38.27
N PRO A 36 11.43 10.03 38.17
CA PRO A 36 10.42 10.96 37.70
C PRO A 36 10.00 10.58 36.29
N ALA A 37 8.68 10.62 36.06
CA ALA A 37 8.07 10.54 34.75
C ALA A 37 8.61 11.65 33.85
N ASN A 38 9.68 11.36 33.11
CA ASN A 38 10.03 12.08 31.91
C ASN A 38 10.82 11.17 30.97
N LEU A 39 10.10 10.25 30.33
CA LEU A 39 10.48 9.82 28.99
C LEU A 39 10.07 10.97 28.09
N ASP A 40 11.04 11.80 27.70
CA ASP A 40 10.93 12.67 26.54
C ASP A 40 10.54 11.78 25.34
N CYS A 41 9.24 11.63 25.09
CA CYS A 41 8.69 11.03 23.88
C CYS A 41 8.53 12.08 22.80
N ALA A 42 9.43 13.07 22.75
CA ALA A 42 9.62 13.90 21.58
C ALA A 42 10.55 13.17 20.59
N SER A 43 10.15 11.97 20.15
CA SER A 43 10.75 11.39 18.95
C SER A 43 10.42 12.33 17.81
N ALA A 44 11.44 12.98 17.27
CA ALA A 44 11.36 13.92 16.16
C ALA A 44 10.29 13.51 15.13
N ASN A 45 9.37 14.43 14.83
CA ASN A 45 8.52 14.37 13.64
C ASN A 45 9.43 14.45 12.40
N ALA A 46 10.18 13.39 12.10
CA ALA A 46 10.86 13.27 10.84
C ALA A 46 9.76 13.16 9.78
N GLU A 47 9.60 14.20 8.96
CA GLU A 47 8.79 14.09 7.76
C GLU A 47 9.43 13.03 6.87
N HIS A 48 8.72 11.92 6.65
CA HIS A 48 9.17 10.88 5.75
C HIS A 48 8.62 11.22 4.37
N VAL A 49 9.49 11.69 3.48
CA VAL A 49 9.09 12.02 2.11
C VAL A 49 9.17 10.75 1.26
N GLY A 50 8.06 10.42 0.59
CA GLY A 50 7.99 9.34 -0.37
C GLY A 50 8.68 9.69 -1.70
N ASN A 51 9.08 8.68 -2.46
CA ASN A 51 9.67 8.85 -3.77
C ASN A 51 8.66 9.43 -4.77
N ASP A 52 9.15 10.20 -5.75
CA ASP A 52 8.30 10.86 -6.75
C ASP A 52 7.55 9.88 -7.68
N VAL A 53 6.40 10.34 -8.16
CA VAL A 53 5.61 9.64 -9.17
C VAL A 53 6.15 10.00 -10.57
N GLU A 54 7.05 9.18 -11.09
CA GLU A 54 7.75 9.43 -12.36
C GLU A 54 6.82 9.46 -13.58
N ARG A 55 5.80 8.59 -13.62
CA ARG A 55 4.84 8.52 -14.72
C ARG A 55 3.52 9.14 -14.33
N THR A 56 3.09 10.14 -15.10
CA THR A 56 1.88 10.91 -14.80
C THR A 56 0.76 10.77 -15.84
N VAL A 57 0.99 10.10 -16.97
CA VAL A 57 -0.01 9.92 -18.04
C VAL A 57 -0.18 8.44 -18.40
N PHE A 58 -1.44 8.02 -18.55
CA PHE A 58 -1.86 6.62 -18.68
C PHE A 58 -3.01 6.49 -19.67
N ASP A 59 -3.00 5.47 -20.54
CA ASP A 59 -4.05 5.28 -21.55
C ASP A 59 -5.41 4.91 -20.93
N GLY A 60 -5.40 4.39 -19.69
CA GLY A 60 -6.62 4.05 -18.96
C GLY A 60 -6.37 3.71 -17.51
N TRP A 61 -7.47 3.56 -16.75
CA TRP A 61 -7.41 3.27 -15.32
C TRP A 61 -6.65 1.98 -15.00
N SER A 62 -6.74 0.94 -15.83
CA SER A 62 -6.01 -0.31 -15.63
C SER A 62 -4.49 -0.08 -15.63
N SER A 63 -3.96 0.65 -16.61
CA SER A 63 -2.53 0.96 -16.69
C SER A 63 -2.06 1.84 -15.52
N PHE A 64 -2.89 2.79 -15.09
CA PHE A 64 -2.64 3.60 -13.90
C PHE A 64 -2.58 2.72 -12.64
N HIS A 65 -3.53 1.79 -12.48
CA HIS A 65 -3.58 0.90 -11.32
C HIS A 65 -2.40 -0.07 -11.26
N SER A 66 -1.98 -0.64 -12.40
CA SER A 66 -0.77 -1.47 -12.48
C SER A 66 0.47 -0.70 -12.06
N TYR A 67 0.67 0.50 -12.65
CA TYR A 67 1.81 1.36 -12.30
C TYR A 67 1.79 1.76 -10.81
N ILE A 68 0.64 2.16 -10.27
CA ILE A 68 0.54 2.51 -8.85
C ILE A 68 0.86 1.29 -7.99
N ALA A 69 0.41 0.08 -8.32
CA ALA A 69 0.73 -1.12 -7.54
C ALA A 69 2.25 -1.39 -7.51
N GLU A 70 2.93 -1.26 -8.64
CA GLU A 70 4.39 -1.38 -8.73
C GLU A 70 5.10 -0.29 -7.92
N TYR A 71 4.71 0.97 -8.11
CA TYR A 71 5.23 2.11 -7.37
C TYR A 71 5.07 1.92 -5.86
N GLN A 72 3.91 1.45 -5.39
CA GLN A 72 3.66 1.20 -3.96
C GLN A 72 4.57 0.08 -3.43
N ALA A 73 4.81 -0.97 -4.20
CA ALA A 73 5.67 -2.09 -3.81
C ALA A 73 7.15 -1.70 -3.75
N VAL A 74 7.63 -0.88 -4.69
CA VAL A 74 9.02 -0.42 -4.73
C VAL A 74 9.30 0.61 -3.63
N THR A 75 8.36 1.53 -3.40
CA THR A 75 8.56 2.66 -2.49
C THR A 75 8.03 2.41 -1.07
N TYR A 76 7.36 1.28 -0.86
CA TYR A 76 6.69 0.91 0.40
C TYR A 76 5.62 1.92 0.87
N GLN A 77 5.07 2.71 -0.07
CA GLN A 77 4.05 3.72 0.17
C GLN A 77 2.65 3.17 -0.11
N LEU A 78 2.04 2.45 0.82
CA LEU A 78 0.70 1.91 0.56
C LEU A 78 -0.37 3.02 0.57
N ALA A 79 -1.05 3.22 -0.56
CA ALA A 79 -2.18 4.13 -0.70
C ALA A 79 -3.48 3.38 -0.98
N ARG A 80 -4.56 3.82 -0.33
CA ARG A 80 -5.93 3.33 -0.53
C ARG A 80 -6.76 4.33 -1.33
N LEU A 81 -7.79 3.85 -2.02
CA LEU A 81 -8.77 4.73 -2.66
C LEU A 81 -9.54 5.51 -1.58
N ARG A 82 -9.51 6.84 -1.67
CA ARG A 82 -10.25 7.76 -0.79
C ARG A 82 -11.60 8.14 -1.40
N THR A 83 -11.56 8.67 -2.62
CA THR A 83 -12.75 9.12 -3.34
C THR A 83 -12.65 8.77 -4.81
N SER A 84 -13.81 8.60 -5.44
CA SER A 84 -13.92 8.52 -6.88
C SER A 84 -15.13 9.32 -7.36
N LYS A 85 -15.05 9.86 -8.57
CA LYS A 85 -16.15 10.57 -9.24
C LYS A 85 -16.41 9.88 -10.56
N THR A 86 -17.67 9.61 -10.89
CA THR A 86 -18.04 8.90 -12.13
C THR A 86 -18.04 9.85 -13.33
N VAL A 87 -17.81 9.29 -14.52
CA VAL A 87 -17.94 10.02 -15.79
C VAL A 87 -19.37 10.52 -15.95
N SER A 88 -20.35 9.64 -15.74
CA SER A 88 -21.78 9.96 -15.87
C SER A 88 -22.21 11.15 -15.00
N SER A 89 -21.76 11.19 -13.73
CA SER A 89 -22.07 12.31 -12.84
C SER A 89 -21.49 13.63 -13.35
N ARG A 90 -20.25 13.64 -13.87
CA ARG A 90 -19.63 14.83 -14.46
C ARG A 90 -20.33 15.24 -15.74
N ASN A 91 -20.61 14.31 -16.64
CA ASN A 91 -21.26 14.56 -17.91
C ASN A 91 -22.65 15.17 -17.70
N LYS A 92 -23.42 14.66 -16.72
CA LYS A 92 -24.72 15.25 -16.32
C LYS A 92 -24.60 16.69 -15.81
N GLN A 93 -23.53 17.00 -15.07
CA GLN A 93 -23.26 18.38 -14.63
C GLN A 93 -22.92 19.31 -15.81
N ILE A 94 -22.14 18.81 -16.77
CA ILE A 94 -21.78 19.57 -17.98
C ILE A 94 -23.03 19.82 -18.83
N SER A 95 -23.88 18.82 -19.06
CA SER A 95 -25.11 18.99 -19.87
C SER A 95 -26.15 19.89 -19.21
N GLY A 96 -26.19 19.91 -17.87
CA GLY A 96 -27.08 20.78 -17.10
C GLY A 96 -26.55 22.20 -16.89
N SER A 97 -25.32 22.49 -17.34
CA SER A 97 -24.74 23.83 -17.34
C SER A 97 -24.53 24.29 -18.78
N GLU A 98 -24.51 25.60 -19.04
CA GLU A 98 -24.13 26.15 -20.37
C GLU A 98 -22.60 26.06 -20.59
N SER A 99 -22.01 24.93 -20.21
CA SER A 99 -20.58 24.70 -20.23
C SER A 99 -20.10 24.32 -21.62
N ARG A 100 -19.00 24.93 -22.07
CA ARG A 100 -18.30 24.57 -23.32
C ARG A 100 -17.39 23.35 -23.18
N MET A 101 -17.42 22.67 -22.04
CA MET A 101 -16.56 21.50 -21.79
C MET A 101 -17.02 20.31 -22.62
N GLN A 102 -16.05 19.58 -23.20
CA GLN A 102 -16.35 18.37 -23.94
C GLN A 102 -16.88 17.25 -23.03
N MET A 103 -17.87 16.52 -23.55
CA MET A 103 -18.39 15.31 -22.93
C MET A 103 -17.33 14.22 -22.98
N MET A 104 -17.15 13.56 -21.85
CA MET A 104 -16.10 12.57 -21.70
C MET A 104 -16.61 11.16 -22.03
N PRO A 105 -15.79 10.28 -22.64
CA PRO A 105 -16.22 8.92 -22.96
C PRO A 105 -16.60 8.13 -21.70
N GLU A 106 -17.78 7.50 -21.72
CA GLU A 106 -18.26 6.68 -20.59
C GLU A 106 -17.43 5.42 -20.36
N THR A 107 -16.61 5.01 -21.35
CA THR A 107 -15.69 3.88 -21.28
C THR A 107 -14.72 3.95 -20.09
N PHE A 108 -14.39 5.16 -19.62
CA PHE A 108 -13.52 5.32 -18.44
C PHE A 108 -14.21 4.99 -17.11
N VAL A 109 -15.55 4.96 -17.04
CA VAL A 109 -16.39 4.76 -15.84
C VAL A 109 -16.22 5.84 -14.77
N HIS A 110 -14.98 6.08 -14.32
CA HIS A 110 -14.59 7.12 -13.39
C HIS A 110 -13.89 8.29 -14.10
N TYR A 111 -14.32 9.51 -13.76
CA TYR A 111 -13.64 10.74 -14.14
C TYR A 111 -12.39 10.98 -13.31
N ALA A 112 -12.48 10.81 -11.99
CA ALA A 112 -11.39 11.12 -11.09
C ALA A 112 -11.33 10.11 -9.95
N LYS A 113 -10.12 9.85 -9.47
CA LYS A 113 -9.84 9.07 -8.27
C LYS A 113 -8.79 9.81 -7.45
N THR A 114 -9.00 9.85 -6.14
CA THR A 114 -8.02 10.30 -5.16
C THR A 114 -7.60 9.11 -4.35
N LEU A 115 -6.31 8.78 -4.38
CA LEU A 115 -5.69 7.85 -3.47
C LEU A 115 -5.13 8.62 -2.27
N GLU A 116 -5.12 8.02 -1.09
CA GLU A 116 -4.45 8.57 0.09
C GLU A 116 -3.68 7.47 0.83
N CYS A 117 -2.64 7.83 1.59
CA CYS A 117 -1.95 6.88 2.47
C CYS A 117 -2.95 6.12 3.38
N THR A 118 -2.66 4.86 3.71
CA THR A 118 -3.49 4.07 4.65
C THR A 118 -3.61 4.71 6.03
N TYR A 119 -2.56 5.40 6.48
CA TYR A 119 -2.57 6.18 7.73
C TYR A 119 -3.26 7.55 7.58
N GLY A 120 -3.68 7.90 6.36
CA GLY A 120 -4.38 9.14 6.07
C GLY A 120 -5.79 9.16 6.65
N GLY A 121 -6.17 10.35 7.13
CA GLY A 121 -7.49 10.63 7.67
C GLY A 121 -7.46 10.95 9.17
N LYS A 122 -8.62 11.38 9.66
CA LYS A 122 -8.84 11.66 11.07
C LYS A 122 -9.62 10.51 11.68
N TYR A 123 -9.18 10.05 12.84
CA TYR A 123 -9.94 9.07 13.60
C TYR A 123 -11.33 9.60 13.94
N LYS A 124 -12.35 8.82 13.57
CA LYS A 124 -13.74 9.11 13.91
C LYS A 124 -14.20 8.09 14.94
N SER A 125 -14.39 8.53 16.18
CA SER A 125 -14.98 7.69 17.22
C SER A 125 -16.40 7.26 16.81
N ARG A 126 -16.74 5.99 17.03
CA ARG A 126 -18.08 5.44 16.79
C ARG A 126 -18.93 5.34 18.06
N GLY A 127 -18.43 5.83 19.19
CA GLY A 127 -19.14 5.79 20.47
C GLY A 127 -18.58 6.76 21.49
N SER A 128 -19.26 6.88 22.63
CA SER A 128 -18.87 7.74 23.75
C SER A 128 -17.81 7.11 24.66
N GLY A 129 -17.65 5.79 24.61
CA GLY A 129 -16.69 5.07 25.45
C GLY A 129 -15.25 5.32 25.01
N LYS A 130 -14.41 5.82 25.94
CA LYS A 130 -12.96 5.89 25.76
C LYS A 130 -12.34 4.59 26.28
N ARG A 131 -11.70 3.82 25.39
CA ARG A 131 -10.88 2.67 25.81
C ARG A 131 -9.46 3.16 26.10
N PRO A 132 -8.86 2.83 27.27
CA PRO A 132 -7.55 3.37 27.67
C PRO A 132 -6.40 3.08 26.70
N ARG A 133 -6.52 2.05 25.86
CA ARG A 133 -5.50 1.62 24.90
C ARG A 133 -6.05 1.56 23.48
N GLN A 134 -6.64 2.66 23.01
CA GLN A 134 -7.06 2.77 21.63
C GLN A 134 -6.04 3.58 20.82
N GLU A 135 -4.99 2.92 20.37
CA GLU A 135 -4.08 3.49 19.38
C GLU A 135 -4.76 3.49 18.01
N THR A 136 -4.75 4.65 17.35
CA THR A 136 -5.35 4.79 16.02
C THR A 136 -4.24 4.93 15.00
N SER A 137 -4.26 4.11 13.96
CA SER A 137 -3.36 4.24 12.83
C SER A 137 -3.71 5.43 11.91
N GLN A 138 -4.57 6.36 12.32
CA GLN A 138 -4.92 7.53 11.50
C GLN A 138 -4.20 8.75 12.04
N MET A 139 -3.29 9.31 11.23
CA MET A 139 -2.30 10.31 11.66
C MET A 139 -2.53 11.69 11.01
N GLU A 140 -3.75 11.96 10.57
CA GLU A 140 -4.23 13.25 10.00
C GLU A 140 -3.46 13.81 8.79
N TYR A 141 -2.46 13.10 8.26
CA TYR A 141 -1.72 13.52 7.07
C TYR A 141 -2.19 12.75 5.82
N PRO A 142 -3.12 13.31 5.02
CA PRO A 142 -3.49 12.72 3.75
C PRO A 142 -2.32 13.00 2.80
N MET A 143 -1.63 11.96 2.38
CA MET A 143 -0.71 12.00 1.24
C MET A 143 -1.56 11.71 -0.02
N PRO A 144 -2.15 12.72 -0.71
CA PRO A 144 -3.03 12.45 -1.84
C PRO A 144 -2.26 12.24 -3.14
N ILE A 145 -2.69 11.24 -3.90
CA ILE A 145 -2.41 11.11 -5.33
C ILE A 145 -3.74 11.28 -6.06
N ASN A 146 -3.91 12.42 -6.72
CA ASN A 146 -5.11 12.75 -7.48
C ASN A 146 -4.89 12.45 -8.96
N ALA A 147 -5.71 11.58 -9.53
CA ALA A 147 -5.74 11.31 -10.95
C ALA A 147 -7.11 11.66 -11.54
N CYS A 148 -7.14 12.24 -12.73
CA CYS A 148 -8.37 12.43 -13.48
C CYS A 148 -8.17 12.24 -14.98
N VAL A 149 -9.25 11.91 -15.66
CA VAL A 149 -9.28 11.77 -17.11
C VAL A 149 -9.26 13.16 -17.74
N LYS A 150 -8.33 13.39 -18.66
CA LYS A 150 -8.15 14.64 -19.40
C LYS A 150 -8.06 14.36 -20.89
N LEU A 151 -8.47 15.35 -21.68
CA LEU A 151 -8.16 15.40 -23.10
C LEU A 151 -6.68 15.79 -23.25
N VAL A 152 -5.89 14.92 -23.88
CA VAL A 152 -4.45 15.12 -24.08
C VAL A 152 -4.16 15.72 -25.45
N ASP A 153 -4.91 15.30 -26.46
CA ASP A 153 -4.85 15.86 -27.80
C ASP A 153 -6.25 16.30 -28.22
N ALA A 154 -6.38 17.57 -28.59
CA ALA A 154 -7.64 18.17 -29.04
C ALA A 154 -7.83 18.08 -30.56
N ALA A 155 -6.74 17.94 -31.32
CA ALA A 155 -6.79 17.81 -32.78
C ALA A 155 -7.24 16.40 -33.19
N ALA A 156 -6.75 15.38 -32.50
CA ALA A 156 -7.29 14.02 -32.52
C ALA A 156 -7.76 13.67 -31.11
N PRO A 157 -9.08 13.65 -30.82
CA PRO A 157 -9.59 13.63 -29.45
C PRO A 157 -9.15 12.38 -28.69
N LYS A 158 -8.02 12.49 -27.98
CA LYS A 158 -7.41 11.42 -27.20
C LYS A 158 -7.55 11.73 -25.72
N TRP A 159 -8.21 10.83 -25.01
CA TRP A 159 -8.40 10.92 -23.57
C TRP A 159 -7.39 10.01 -22.85
N ALA A 160 -6.87 10.47 -21.73
CA ALA A 160 -5.95 9.71 -20.89
C ALA A 160 -6.23 9.99 -19.41
N VAL A 161 -5.84 9.05 -18.54
CA VAL A 161 -5.79 9.28 -17.10
C VAL A 161 -4.49 10.02 -16.78
N CYS A 162 -4.61 11.18 -16.14
CA CYS A 162 -3.48 12.01 -15.77
C CYS A 162 -3.40 12.19 -14.25
N VAL A 163 -2.22 11.99 -13.67
CA VAL A 163 -1.90 12.43 -12.30
C VAL A 163 -1.83 13.95 -12.32
N THR A 164 -2.55 14.58 -11.40
CA THR A 164 -2.77 16.04 -11.37
C THR A 164 -2.17 16.72 -10.15
N LYS A 165 -2.18 16.03 -9.02
CA LYS A 165 -1.62 16.52 -7.77
C LYS A 165 -1.11 15.33 -6.99
N THR A 166 0.12 15.46 -6.51
CA THR A 166 0.76 14.57 -5.55
C THR A 166 1.19 15.42 -4.36
N SER A 167 0.99 14.90 -3.15
CA SER A 167 1.81 15.26 -2.00
C SER A 167 2.31 13.95 -1.46
N LEU A 168 3.61 13.86 -1.16
CA LEU A 168 4.32 12.64 -0.80
C LEU A 168 4.91 12.71 0.61
N GLN A 169 4.54 13.71 1.39
CA GLN A 169 4.93 13.79 2.80
C GLN A 169 4.14 12.74 3.61
N HIS A 170 4.83 12.06 4.52
CA HIS A 170 4.25 11.08 5.45
C HIS A 170 4.69 11.38 6.88
N ASN A 171 3.79 11.15 7.82
CA ASN A 171 4.05 11.24 9.25
C ASN A 171 4.41 9.88 9.87
N HIS A 172 4.82 8.92 9.05
CA HIS A 172 5.26 7.61 9.50
C HIS A 172 6.33 7.09 8.56
N GLN A 173 7.15 6.17 9.07
CA GLN A 173 8.18 5.53 8.28
C GLN A 173 7.59 4.73 7.12
N LEU A 174 8.25 4.85 5.97
CA LEU A 174 8.03 4.02 4.79
C LEU A 174 9.11 2.95 4.79
N ASN A 175 8.74 1.72 5.16
CA ASN A 175 9.69 0.63 5.17
C ASN A 175 9.04 -0.69 4.74
N LYS A 176 9.88 -1.59 4.23
CA LYS A 176 9.48 -2.90 3.71
C LYS A 176 8.75 -3.74 4.77
N ASN A 177 9.19 -3.65 6.02
CA ASN A 177 8.62 -4.44 7.10
C ASN A 177 7.14 -4.07 7.33
N THR A 178 6.84 -2.78 7.50
CA THR A 178 5.47 -2.27 7.63
C THR A 178 4.66 -2.60 6.39
N PHE A 179 5.24 -2.43 5.19
CA PHE A 179 4.56 -2.74 3.93
C PHE A 179 4.09 -4.20 3.84
N ASN A 180 4.93 -5.15 4.26
CA ASN A 180 4.60 -6.57 4.26
C ASN A 180 3.55 -6.95 5.31
N HIS A 181 3.42 -6.17 6.38
CA HIS A 181 2.43 -6.43 7.44
C HIS A 181 1.02 -5.99 7.05
N TYR A 182 0.84 -5.15 6.03
CA TYR A 182 -0.49 -4.76 5.60
C TYR A 182 -1.33 -5.96 5.14
N PRO A 183 -2.62 -6.04 5.54
CA PRO A 183 -3.49 -7.13 5.11
C PRO A 183 -3.58 -7.27 3.59
N SER A 184 -3.61 -6.17 2.84
CA SER A 184 -3.64 -6.21 1.36
C SER A 184 -2.39 -6.86 0.77
N THR A 185 -1.23 -6.69 1.40
CA THR A 185 0.03 -7.29 0.97
C THR A 185 0.14 -8.74 1.44
N ARG A 186 -0.11 -9.00 2.73
CA ARG A 186 -0.01 -10.33 3.36
C ARG A 186 -0.99 -11.33 2.78
N LEU A 187 -2.19 -10.87 2.40
CA LEU A 187 -3.26 -11.72 1.84
C LEU A 187 -3.29 -11.69 0.31
N ALA A 188 -2.33 -11.03 -0.35
CA ALA A 188 -2.25 -11.04 -1.80
C ALA A 188 -1.90 -12.45 -2.29
N ILE A 189 -2.91 -13.16 -2.80
CA ILE A 189 -2.70 -14.46 -3.46
C ILE A 189 -2.34 -14.18 -4.91
N PRO A 190 -1.20 -14.69 -5.41
CA PRO A 190 -0.79 -14.43 -6.79
C PRO A 190 -1.76 -15.10 -7.78
N GLU A 191 -1.96 -14.45 -8.92
CA GLU A 191 -3.01 -14.83 -9.88
C GLU A 191 -2.84 -16.26 -10.40
N ASN A 192 -1.61 -16.74 -10.56
CA ASN A 192 -1.32 -18.11 -10.96
C ASN A 192 -1.84 -19.14 -9.93
N VAL A 193 -1.73 -18.83 -8.63
CA VAL A 193 -2.23 -19.69 -7.56
C VAL A 193 -3.75 -19.69 -7.57
N VAL A 194 -4.39 -18.53 -7.74
CA VAL A 194 -5.85 -18.44 -7.87
C VAL A 194 -6.34 -19.27 -9.06
N LYS A 195 -5.74 -19.09 -10.24
CA LYS A 195 -6.05 -19.89 -11.45
C LYS A 195 -5.89 -21.39 -11.23
N THR A 196 -4.83 -21.79 -10.54
CA THR A 196 -4.57 -23.21 -10.23
C THR A 196 -5.64 -23.76 -9.28
N VAL A 197 -6.00 -23.00 -8.24
CA VAL A 197 -7.07 -23.37 -7.31
C VAL A 197 -8.41 -23.50 -8.04
N ASP A 198 -8.74 -22.57 -8.94
CA ASP A 198 -9.96 -22.63 -9.75
C ASP A 198 -9.99 -23.86 -10.65
N LEU A 199 -8.87 -24.21 -11.29
CA LEU A 199 -8.76 -25.42 -12.10
C LEU A 199 -8.97 -26.69 -11.26
N LEU A 200 -8.36 -26.76 -10.07
CA LEU A 200 -8.53 -27.87 -9.15
C LEU A 200 -9.99 -28.01 -8.68
N GLN A 201 -10.65 -26.90 -8.36
CA GLN A 201 -12.06 -26.89 -7.99
C GLN A 201 -12.96 -27.36 -9.14
N LYS A 202 -12.72 -26.90 -10.37
CA LYS A 202 -13.43 -27.36 -11.58
C LYS A 202 -13.22 -28.85 -11.85
N ALA A 203 -12.05 -29.38 -11.54
CA ALA A 203 -11.74 -30.81 -11.62
C ALA A 203 -12.35 -31.64 -10.47
N GLY A 204 -13.10 -31.01 -9.55
CA GLY A 204 -13.80 -31.70 -8.46
C GLY A 204 -12.93 -31.96 -7.23
N ALA A 205 -11.75 -31.33 -7.11
CA ALA A 205 -10.92 -31.44 -5.92
C ALA A 205 -11.65 -30.88 -4.69
N LYS A 206 -11.76 -31.68 -3.62
CA LYS A 206 -12.39 -31.28 -2.36
C LYS A 206 -11.33 -31.05 -1.29
N LYS A 207 -11.55 -30.06 -0.42
CA LYS A 207 -10.71 -29.90 0.77
C LYS A 207 -10.81 -31.16 1.64
N LYS A 208 -9.67 -31.73 2.03
CA LYS A 208 -9.64 -32.73 3.11
C LYS A 208 -9.73 -31.97 4.43
N ILE A 209 -10.83 -32.14 5.15
CA ILE A 209 -10.96 -31.63 6.52
C ILE A 209 -10.19 -32.61 7.41
N SER A 210 -9.00 -32.22 7.87
CA SER A 210 -8.30 -32.98 8.90
C SER A 210 -8.91 -32.61 10.26
N THR A 211 -9.71 -33.51 10.81
CA THR A 211 -10.23 -33.39 12.17
C THR A 211 -9.12 -33.74 13.16
N SER A 212 -8.17 -32.83 13.40
CA SER A 212 -7.28 -32.97 14.56
C SER A 212 -8.08 -32.56 15.79
N ARG A 213 -8.54 -33.55 16.57
CA ARG A 213 -8.98 -33.29 17.95
C ARG A 213 -7.76 -32.84 18.74
N PHE A 214 -7.82 -31.61 19.24
CA PHE A 214 -7.00 -31.16 20.36
C PHE A 214 -7.71 -31.52 21.65
#